data_AF-A0A8H3DVA7-F1
#
_entry.id   AF-A0A8H3DVA7-F1
#
_cell.length_a   1.000
_cell.length_b   1.000
_cell.length_c   1.000
_cell.angle_alpha   90.00
_cell.angle_beta   90.00
_cell.angle_gamma   90.00
#
_symmetry.space_group_name_H-M   'P 1'
#
loop_
_entity.id
_entity.type
_entity.pdbx_description
1 polymer ?
#
loop_
_entity_poly.entity_id
_entity_poly.type
_entity_poly.pdbx_seq_one_letter_code
_entity_poly.pdbx_strand_id
1 'polypeptide(L)'
;MLHRARPIAVRRSFHSSIKTFNSQFRLIDDTNETSREPKPESPPSRIENEPLPGLVSQASQPPTPGTSGLPQVVSENEPRDIPRINAFDTHRFVTVLERTFPTPIARTLMRATRALLVGRFGRVKQEIFGVRDLDNQAYLFRAALSELRTELTMRTRSEFAALRTASNSLRREVDTLNGKMKEDVGTLKHEIDMEINNRKNESRADAKVNELAIEELNHRATIKISDLRTEIEQAKWINVSRGVLGVLGLVSLVIMTMELAPKPPKPAPAPTPTVVVEREKLDLREFEGNESTS
;
A
#
# COMPACT_ATOMS: atom_id res chain seq x y z
N MET A 1 -9.73 -44.19 -27.97
CA MET A 1 -10.68 -43.82 -26.90
C MET A 1 -9.90 -43.12 -25.80
N LEU A 2 -10.15 -41.81 -25.62
CA LEU A 2 -9.42 -40.94 -24.71
C LEU A 2 -9.85 -41.15 -23.26
N HIS A 3 -8.91 -41.44 -22.35
CA HIS A 3 -9.12 -41.29 -20.92
C HIS A 3 -8.50 -39.97 -20.44
N ARG A 4 -9.37 -39.00 -20.17
CA ARG A 4 -9.08 -37.67 -19.64
C ARG A 4 -8.94 -37.75 -18.12
N ALA A 5 -7.74 -37.52 -17.61
CA ALA A 5 -7.51 -37.34 -16.17
C ALA A 5 -8.16 -36.04 -15.69
N ARG A 6 -8.88 -36.11 -14.55
CA ARG A 6 -9.49 -34.95 -13.87
C ARG A 6 -8.50 -34.39 -12.84
N PRO A 7 -8.28 -33.07 -12.76
CA PRO A 7 -7.51 -32.49 -11.66
C PRO A 7 -8.37 -32.33 -10.40
N ILE A 8 -7.81 -32.75 -9.27
CA ILE A 8 -8.35 -32.59 -7.91
C ILE A 8 -8.05 -31.15 -7.47
N ALA A 9 -9.09 -30.34 -7.29
CA ALA A 9 -8.99 -28.99 -6.75
C ALA A 9 -8.92 -29.04 -5.21
N VAL A 10 -7.77 -28.71 -4.64
CA VAL A 10 -7.60 -28.53 -3.18
C VAL A 10 -8.05 -27.13 -2.80
N ARG A 11 -9.31 -27.00 -2.35
CA ARG A 11 -9.88 -25.75 -1.84
C ARG A 11 -9.40 -25.54 -0.40
N ARG A 12 -8.35 -24.74 -0.20
CA ARG A 12 -7.95 -24.24 1.13
C ARG A 12 -8.91 -23.14 1.56
N SER A 13 -9.69 -23.42 2.61
CA SER A 13 -10.49 -22.40 3.31
C SER A 13 -9.61 -21.68 4.33
N PHE A 14 -9.33 -20.40 4.09
CA PHE A 14 -8.78 -19.51 5.11
C PHE A 14 -9.95 -18.75 5.78
N HIS A 15 -10.21 -19.07 7.04
CA HIS A 15 -11.06 -18.27 7.92
C HIS A 15 -10.19 -17.15 8.52
N SER A 16 -10.40 -15.90 8.14
CA SER A 16 -9.85 -14.74 8.84
C SER A 16 -10.88 -14.23 9.85
N SER A 17 -10.62 -14.46 11.14
CA SER A 17 -11.39 -13.87 12.25
C SER A 17 -10.77 -12.51 12.57
N ILE A 18 -11.45 -11.42 12.21
CA ILE A 18 -11.11 -10.06 12.66
C ILE A 18 -11.89 -9.82 13.94
N LYS A 19 -11.18 -9.78 15.08
CA LYS A 19 -11.71 -9.21 16.32
C LYS A 19 -10.69 -8.26 16.95
N THR A 20 -11.11 -7.00 16.99
CA THR A 20 -10.88 -5.99 18.04
C THR A 20 -9.46 -5.43 18.18
N PHE A 21 -9.25 -4.22 17.65
CA PHE A 21 -8.22 -3.30 18.11
C PHE A 21 -8.88 -1.97 18.48
N ASN A 22 -8.88 -1.63 19.78
CA ASN A 22 -9.16 -0.28 20.23
C ASN A 22 -8.29 0.07 21.44
N SER A 23 -7.94 1.35 21.51
CA SER A 23 -7.36 2.11 22.61
C SER A 23 -5.82 2.26 22.65
N GLN A 24 -5.33 3.31 21.97
CA GLN A 24 -4.66 4.43 22.64
C GLN A 24 -4.27 5.51 21.61
N PHE A 25 -5.04 6.59 21.54
CA PHE A 25 -4.65 7.82 20.87
C PHE A 25 -4.31 8.84 21.95
N ARG A 26 -3.00 9.10 22.16
CA ARG A 26 -2.55 10.25 22.96
C ARG A 26 -2.26 11.41 22.02
N LEU A 27 -3.13 12.41 22.14
CA LEU A 27 -2.99 13.75 21.59
C LEU A 27 -1.82 14.44 22.30
N ILE A 28 -0.83 14.96 21.55
CA ILE A 28 0.09 15.98 22.06
C ILE A 28 -0.06 17.16 21.12
N ASP A 29 -0.70 18.19 21.66
CA ASP A 29 -0.67 19.57 21.20
C ASP A 29 0.46 20.26 21.98
N ASP A 30 1.34 20.97 21.30
CA ASP A 30 2.18 22.01 21.90
C ASP A 30 2.71 22.93 20.79
N THR A 31 2.01 24.05 20.66
CA THR A 31 2.45 25.27 19.99
C THR A 31 3.64 25.89 20.71
N ASN A 32 4.75 26.12 20.02
CA ASN A 32 5.58 27.31 20.25
C ASN A 32 6.38 27.69 19.00
N GLU A 33 6.01 28.79 18.36
CA GLU A 33 6.81 29.45 17.34
C GLU A 33 7.94 30.28 17.98
N THR A 34 9.15 30.20 17.44
CA THR A 34 10.02 31.38 17.26
C THR A 34 10.98 31.13 16.11
N SER A 35 10.97 32.09 15.18
CA SER A 35 11.74 32.21 13.94
C SER A 35 13.25 31.97 14.06
N ARG A 36 13.84 31.29 13.05
CA ARG A 36 15.13 31.62 12.42
C ARG A 36 15.32 30.85 11.09
N GLU A 37 15.68 31.61 10.06
CA GLU A 37 15.93 31.26 8.64
C GLU A 37 17.22 30.40 8.44
N PRO A 38 17.42 29.67 7.31
CA PRO A 38 18.15 28.41 7.29
C PRO A 38 19.63 28.55 6.91
N LYS A 39 20.44 27.61 7.43
CA LYS A 39 21.80 27.34 6.96
C LYS A 39 21.93 25.83 6.71
N PRO A 40 22.44 25.38 5.54
CA PRO A 40 22.52 23.97 5.22
C PRO A 40 23.89 23.42 5.67
N GLU A 41 23.89 22.41 6.54
CA GLU A 41 25.10 21.64 6.86
C GLU A 41 24.79 20.13 6.84
N SER A 42 25.54 19.43 5.98
CA SER A 42 25.81 17.98 5.90
C SER A 42 24.72 17.02 5.34
N PRO A 43 24.93 16.43 4.16
CA PRO A 43 24.11 15.37 3.58
C PRO A 43 24.57 13.95 4.02
N PRO A 44 23.69 12.93 3.92
CA PRO A 44 24.11 11.53 3.98
C PRO A 44 24.80 11.11 2.67
N SER A 45 26.03 10.63 2.82
CA SER A 45 26.62 9.49 2.09
C SER A 45 26.40 9.43 0.57
N ARG A 46 27.18 10.24 -0.16
CA ARG A 46 27.46 10.01 -1.59
C ARG A 46 28.53 8.92 -1.73
N ILE A 47 28.16 7.75 -2.23
CA ILE A 47 29.13 6.75 -2.70
C ILE A 47 29.40 7.05 -4.18
N GLU A 48 30.51 7.73 -4.44
CA GLU A 48 31.09 7.87 -5.77
C GLU A 48 32.60 7.69 -5.66
N ASN A 49 33.05 6.54 -6.15
CA ASN A 49 34.30 6.26 -6.88
C ASN A 49 35.53 7.13 -6.58
N GLU A 50 36.55 6.54 -5.96
CA GLU A 50 37.98 6.75 -6.26
C GLU A 50 38.80 5.54 -5.74
N PRO A 51 39.85 5.09 -6.46
CA PRO A 51 40.51 3.81 -6.23
C PRO A 51 41.71 3.94 -5.26
N LEU A 52 41.89 2.93 -4.39
CA LEU A 52 43.09 2.84 -3.55
C LEU A 52 44.28 2.20 -4.31
N PRO A 53 45.52 2.64 -4.00
CA PRO A 53 46.72 2.27 -4.72
C PRO A 53 47.39 1.01 -4.16
N GLY A 54 47.96 0.23 -5.08
CA GLY A 54 49.22 -0.48 -4.87
C GLY A 54 49.18 -1.77 -4.05
N LEU A 55 49.03 -2.90 -4.74
CA LEU A 55 49.93 -4.03 -4.51
C LEU A 55 50.17 -4.78 -5.83
N VAL A 56 51.45 -4.82 -6.22
CA VAL A 56 52.13 -5.73 -7.16
C VAL A 56 51.62 -5.82 -8.61
N SER A 57 52.20 -4.94 -9.44
CA SER A 57 52.37 -5.15 -10.88
C SER A 57 53.34 -6.31 -11.13
N GLN A 58 52.84 -7.41 -11.68
CA GLN A 58 53.65 -8.33 -12.49
C GLN A 58 53.22 -8.18 -13.94
N ALA A 59 54.20 -7.88 -14.78
CA ALA A 59 54.06 -7.54 -16.19
C ALA A 59 53.28 -8.58 -17.00
N SER A 60 52.49 -8.12 -17.98
CA SER A 60 52.50 -8.62 -19.38
C SER A 60 51.51 -7.84 -20.24
N GLN A 61 52.07 -7.06 -21.16
CA GLN A 61 51.66 -6.61 -22.50
C GLN A 61 50.20 -6.76 -23.05
N PRO A 62 49.78 -5.85 -23.95
CA PRO A 62 48.41 -5.78 -24.48
C PRO A 62 48.07 -6.93 -25.45
N PRO A 63 46.80 -7.41 -25.50
CA PRO A 63 46.37 -8.33 -26.53
C PRO A 63 46.17 -7.58 -27.85
N THR A 64 46.87 -8.01 -28.88
CA THR A 64 46.69 -7.56 -30.27
C THR A 64 45.32 -7.99 -30.81
N PRO A 65 44.71 -7.21 -31.73
CA PRO A 65 43.51 -7.59 -32.44
C PRO A 65 43.84 -8.46 -33.66
N GLY A 66 43.25 -9.65 -33.73
CA GLY A 66 43.39 -10.64 -34.82
C GLY A 66 43.49 -12.04 -34.22
N THR A 67 42.67 -13.04 -34.52
CA THR A 67 42.06 -13.39 -35.81
C THR A 67 40.83 -14.24 -35.53
N SER A 68 39.81 -14.08 -36.38
CA SER A 68 38.64 -14.94 -36.48
C SER A 68 39.04 -16.41 -36.68
N GLY A 69 38.14 -17.31 -36.29
CA GLY A 69 38.39 -18.72 -35.99
C GLY A 69 39.24 -19.49 -36.99
N LEU A 70 40.32 -20.08 -36.48
CA LEU A 70 40.88 -21.38 -36.85
C LEU A 70 41.96 -21.70 -35.80
N PRO A 71 42.11 -22.95 -35.32
CA PRO A 71 43.10 -23.25 -34.30
C PRO A 71 44.50 -23.03 -34.88
N GLN A 72 45.31 -22.23 -34.19
CA GLN A 72 46.73 -22.10 -34.46
C GLN A 72 47.35 -23.50 -34.36
N VAL A 73 47.69 -24.06 -35.52
CA VAL A 73 48.48 -25.28 -35.66
C VAL A 73 49.82 -24.96 -35.00
N VAL A 74 50.04 -25.46 -33.78
CA VAL A 74 51.38 -25.61 -33.23
C VAL A 74 52.04 -26.68 -34.10
N SER A 75 52.61 -26.22 -35.21
CA SER A 75 53.41 -27.00 -36.12
C SER A 75 54.80 -27.12 -35.53
N GLU A 76 54.96 -27.93 -34.50
CA GLU A 76 56.28 -28.26 -33.98
C GLU A 76 56.27 -29.66 -33.38
N ASN A 77 56.09 -30.64 -34.26
CA ASN A 77 56.77 -31.91 -34.07
C ASN A 77 57.23 -32.34 -35.45
N GLU A 78 58.41 -31.84 -35.81
CA GLU A 78 59.18 -32.42 -36.90
C GLU A 78 59.19 -33.94 -36.70
N PRO A 79 58.87 -34.76 -37.71
CA PRO A 79 59.00 -36.20 -37.57
C PRO A 79 60.46 -36.48 -37.23
N ARG A 80 60.75 -36.75 -35.95
CA ARG A 80 62.06 -37.25 -35.55
C ARG A 80 62.27 -38.51 -36.36
N ASP A 81 63.10 -38.42 -37.39
CA ASP A 81 63.59 -39.55 -38.14
C ASP A 81 64.30 -40.43 -37.12
N ILE A 82 63.57 -41.44 -36.63
CA ILE A 82 64.13 -42.48 -35.78
C ILE A 82 65.29 -43.04 -36.60
N PRO A 83 66.54 -42.91 -36.13
CA PRO A 83 67.69 -43.41 -36.86
C PRO A 83 67.38 -44.84 -37.24
N ARG A 84 67.66 -45.23 -38.50
CA ARG A 84 67.48 -46.62 -38.96
C ARG A 84 68.47 -47.52 -38.22
N ILE A 85 68.20 -47.78 -36.95
CA ILE A 85 68.77 -48.85 -36.17
C ILE A 85 68.41 -50.10 -36.97
N ASN A 86 69.41 -50.92 -37.32
CA ASN A 86 69.33 -52.22 -38.01
C ASN A 86 69.94 -52.30 -39.41
N ALA A 87 71.17 -51.79 -39.59
CA ALA A 87 72.06 -52.37 -40.58
C ALA A 87 72.81 -53.55 -39.94
N PHE A 88 72.25 -54.77 -40.03
CA PHE A 88 73.02 -55.98 -39.68
C PHE A 88 74.10 -56.18 -40.74
N ASP A 89 75.35 -55.91 -40.37
CA ASP A 89 76.49 -56.05 -41.27
C ASP A 89 76.83 -57.53 -41.49
N THR A 90 76.32 -58.08 -42.60
CA THR A 90 76.57 -59.47 -42.98
C THR A 90 78.00 -59.74 -43.38
N HIS A 91 78.73 -58.73 -43.87
CA HIS A 91 80.10 -58.92 -44.35
C HIS A 91 81.03 -59.09 -43.16
N ARG A 92 80.98 -58.17 -42.19
CA ARG A 92 81.78 -58.26 -40.96
C ARG A 92 81.47 -59.54 -40.19
N PHE A 93 80.21 -59.96 -40.13
CA PHE A 93 79.82 -61.19 -39.45
C PHE A 93 80.42 -62.45 -40.09
N VAL A 94 80.40 -62.53 -41.43
CA VAL A 94 80.99 -63.66 -42.17
C VAL A 94 82.52 -63.66 -42.05
N THR A 95 83.18 -62.50 -42.17
CA THR A 95 84.64 -62.38 -42.04
C THR A 95 85.15 -62.85 -40.67
N VAL A 96 84.37 -62.66 -39.60
CA VAL A 96 84.72 -63.16 -38.26
C VAL A 96 84.52 -64.68 -38.17
N LEU A 97 83.45 -65.21 -38.74
CA LEU A 97 83.15 -66.64 -38.73
C LEU A 97 84.10 -67.49 -39.58
N GLU A 98 84.59 -66.94 -40.68
CA GLU A 98 85.57 -67.60 -41.57
C GLU A 98 86.92 -67.87 -40.90
N ARG A 99 87.22 -67.20 -39.77
CA ARG A 99 88.41 -67.49 -38.96
C ARG A 99 88.30 -68.79 -38.15
N THR A 100 87.10 -69.33 -37.97
CA THR A 100 86.84 -70.48 -37.08
C THR A 100 86.10 -71.61 -37.79
N PHE A 101 85.33 -71.30 -38.83
CA PHE A 101 84.53 -72.27 -39.59
C PHE A 101 84.82 -72.17 -41.09
N PRO A 102 84.69 -73.27 -41.84
CA PRO A 102 84.79 -73.21 -43.30
C PRO A 102 83.69 -72.32 -43.88
N THR A 103 84.04 -71.58 -44.94
CA THR A 103 83.20 -70.60 -45.66
C THR A 103 81.74 -71.03 -45.89
N PRO A 104 81.41 -72.27 -46.32
CA PRO A 104 80.01 -72.68 -46.51
C PRO A 104 79.18 -72.68 -45.21
N ILE A 105 79.80 -73.04 -44.08
CA ILE A 105 79.14 -73.10 -42.77
C ILE A 105 78.94 -71.66 -42.24
N ALA A 106 79.97 -70.81 -42.33
CA ALA A 106 79.91 -69.40 -41.94
C ALA A 106 78.78 -68.65 -42.69
N ARG A 107 78.65 -68.89 -44.00
CA ARG A 107 77.61 -68.28 -44.84
C ARG A 107 76.21 -68.78 -44.48
N THR A 108 76.09 -70.06 -44.10
CA THR A 108 74.82 -70.65 -43.65
C THR A 108 74.40 -70.09 -42.30
N LEU A 109 75.34 -69.96 -41.36
CA LEU A 109 75.09 -69.36 -40.04
C LEU A 109 74.65 -67.89 -40.17
N MET A 110 75.29 -67.12 -41.05
CA MET A 110 74.88 -65.74 -41.35
C MET A 110 73.46 -65.64 -41.88
N ARG A 111 73.09 -66.53 -42.83
CA ARG A 111 71.72 -66.55 -43.37
C ARG A 111 70.71 -66.89 -42.28
N ALA A 112 71.03 -67.84 -41.40
CA ALA A 112 70.18 -68.23 -40.28
C ALA A 112 70.01 -67.10 -39.26
N THR A 113 71.10 -66.43 -38.83
CA THR A 113 71.03 -65.30 -37.90
C THR A 113 70.33 -64.10 -38.53
N ARG A 114 70.59 -63.79 -39.81
CA ARG A 114 69.86 -62.75 -40.54
C ARG A 114 68.36 -63.03 -40.58
N ALA A 115 67.96 -64.28 -40.86
CA ALA A 115 66.56 -64.67 -40.88
C ALA A 115 65.90 -64.51 -39.50
N LEU A 116 66.58 -64.92 -38.43
CA LEU A 116 66.09 -64.75 -37.05
C LEU A 116 65.94 -63.27 -36.67
N LEU A 117 66.92 -62.43 -37.03
CA LEU A 117 66.88 -60.99 -36.80
C LEU A 117 65.71 -60.35 -37.53
N VAL A 118 65.53 -60.65 -38.83
CA VAL A 118 64.42 -60.10 -39.62
C VAL A 118 63.07 -60.50 -39.03
N GLY A 119 62.91 -61.76 -38.59
CA GLY A 119 61.68 -62.20 -37.94
C GLY A 119 61.39 -61.46 -36.62
N ARG A 120 62.40 -61.27 -35.76
CA ARG A 120 62.23 -60.57 -34.48
C ARG A 120 62.01 -59.07 -34.68
N PHE A 121 62.73 -58.43 -35.60
CA PHE A 121 62.54 -57.03 -35.93
C PHE A 121 61.19 -56.77 -36.59
N GLY A 122 60.69 -57.69 -37.41
CA GLY A 122 59.33 -57.61 -37.94
C GLY A 122 58.30 -57.51 -36.82
N ARG A 123 58.41 -58.35 -35.77
CA ARG A 123 57.52 -58.32 -34.61
C ARG A 123 57.63 -57.01 -33.81
N VAL A 124 58.85 -56.59 -33.48
CA VAL A 124 59.09 -55.34 -32.73
C VAL A 124 58.63 -54.11 -33.52
N LYS A 125 58.78 -54.11 -34.85
CA LYS A 125 58.30 -53.02 -35.71
C LYS A 125 56.77 -52.92 -35.69
N GLN A 126 56.05 -54.05 -35.64
CA GLN A 126 54.59 -54.06 -35.47
C GLN A 126 54.16 -53.45 -34.13
N GLU A 127 54.91 -53.68 -33.06
CA GLU A 127 54.66 -53.04 -31.74
C GLU A 127 55.01 -51.54 -31.76
N ILE A 128 56.11 -51.14 -32.43
CA ILE A 128 56.53 -49.74 -32.57
C ILE A 128 55.55 -48.92 -33.45
N PHE A 129 54.84 -49.55 -34.40
CA PHE A 129 53.76 -48.86 -35.11
C PHE A 129 52.63 -48.38 -34.17
N GLY A 130 52.57 -48.88 -32.93
CA GLY A 130 51.75 -48.32 -31.86
C GLY A 130 52.13 -46.89 -31.44
N VAL A 131 53.36 -46.42 -31.71
CA VAL A 131 53.77 -45.03 -31.40
C VAL A 131 53.07 -44.04 -32.31
N ARG A 132 52.95 -44.33 -33.61
CA ARG A 132 52.20 -43.47 -34.56
C ARG A 132 50.71 -43.47 -34.27
N ASP A 133 50.16 -44.61 -33.86
CA ASP A 133 48.75 -44.69 -33.44
C ASP A 133 48.52 -43.90 -32.15
N LEU A 134 49.45 -43.98 -31.18
CA LEU A 134 49.42 -43.17 -29.97
C LEU A 134 49.48 -41.66 -30.28
N ASP A 135 50.35 -41.24 -31.19
CA ASP A 135 50.42 -39.83 -31.62
C ASP A 135 49.12 -39.35 -32.29
N ASN A 136 48.51 -40.20 -33.12
CA ASN A 136 47.22 -39.91 -33.74
C ASN A 136 46.09 -39.82 -32.71
N GLN A 137 46.04 -40.74 -31.74
CA GLN A 137 45.07 -40.70 -30.64
C GLN A 137 45.27 -39.46 -29.76
N ALA A 138 46.52 -39.07 -29.48
CA ALA A 138 46.83 -37.85 -28.76
C ALA A 138 46.35 -36.60 -29.51
N TYR A 139 46.48 -36.57 -30.85
CA TYR A 139 45.93 -35.50 -31.68
C TYR A 139 44.40 -35.42 -31.58
N LEU A 140 43.70 -36.55 -31.74
CA LEU A 140 42.23 -36.61 -31.63
C LEU A 140 41.75 -36.17 -30.24
N PHE A 141 42.44 -36.60 -29.18
CA PHE A 141 42.12 -36.18 -27.82
C PHE A 141 42.32 -34.68 -27.62
N ARG A 142 43.40 -34.11 -28.18
CA ARG A 142 43.66 -32.67 -28.11
C ARG A 142 42.63 -31.86 -28.90
N ALA A 143 42.19 -32.37 -30.05
CA ALA A 143 41.11 -31.78 -30.84
C ALA A 143 39.79 -31.78 -30.05
N ALA A 144 39.40 -32.92 -29.49
CA ALA A 144 38.20 -33.05 -28.66
C ALA A 144 38.24 -32.16 -27.41
N LEU A 145 39.39 -32.04 -26.74
CA LEU A 145 39.57 -31.12 -25.61
C LEU A 145 39.48 -29.65 -26.03
N SER A 146 39.95 -29.31 -27.23
CA SER A 146 39.81 -27.95 -27.76
C SER A 146 38.34 -27.66 -28.05
N GLU A 147 37.63 -28.60 -28.67
CA GLU A 147 36.19 -28.50 -28.94
C GLU A 147 35.39 -28.35 -27.65
N LEU A 148 35.63 -29.21 -26.65
CA LEU A 148 34.96 -29.13 -25.35
C LEU A 148 35.21 -27.79 -24.65
N ARG A 149 36.44 -27.26 -24.71
CA ARG A 149 36.75 -25.94 -24.15
C ARG A 149 35.97 -24.84 -24.85
N THR A 150 35.88 -24.89 -26.18
CA THR A 150 35.11 -23.90 -26.95
C THR A 150 33.62 -24.02 -26.65
N GLU A 151 33.08 -25.23 -26.62
CA GLU A 151 31.67 -25.48 -26.31
C GLU A 151 31.34 -25.01 -24.88
N LEU A 152 32.15 -25.35 -23.89
CA LEU A 152 31.96 -24.90 -22.51
C LEU A 152 32.01 -23.37 -22.40
N THR A 153 32.96 -22.72 -23.07
CA THR A 153 33.08 -21.26 -23.06
C THR A 153 31.87 -20.60 -23.73
N MET A 154 31.40 -21.15 -24.85
CA MET A 154 30.20 -20.64 -25.53
C MET A 154 28.94 -20.87 -24.71
N ARG A 155 28.80 -22.05 -24.10
CA ARG A 155 27.65 -22.40 -23.26
C ARG A 155 27.58 -21.52 -22.02
N THR A 156 28.69 -21.37 -21.28
CA THR A 156 28.74 -20.48 -20.11
C THR A 156 28.43 -19.04 -20.51
N ARG A 157 29.00 -18.53 -21.61
CA ARG A 157 28.70 -17.19 -22.14
C ARG A 157 27.20 -17.02 -22.44
N SER A 158 26.58 -18.01 -23.07
CA SER A 158 25.14 -18.03 -23.38
C SER A 158 24.28 -18.06 -22.10
N GLU A 159 24.62 -18.92 -21.14
CA GLU A 159 23.93 -19.01 -19.85
C GLU A 159 24.02 -17.70 -19.06
N PHE A 160 25.20 -17.05 -19.04
CA PHE A 160 25.36 -15.73 -18.44
C PHE A 160 24.52 -14.65 -19.13
N ALA A 161 24.43 -14.68 -20.46
CA ALA A 161 23.59 -13.75 -21.22
C ALA A 161 22.09 -13.96 -20.92
N ALA A 162 21.65 -15.22 -20.83
CA ALA A 162 20.29 -15.59 -20.45
C ALA A 162 19.97 -15.15 -19.02
N LEU A 163 20.86 -15.42 -18.06
CA LEU A 163 20.69 -15.03 -16.66
C LEU A 163 20.62 -13.51 -16.50
N ARG A 164 21.47 -12.76 -17.23
CA ARG A 164 21.45 -11.30 -17.22
C ARG A 164 20.14 -10.74 -17.78
N THR A 165 19.62 -11.36 -18.83
CA THR A 165 18.32 -10.99 -19.42
C THR A 165 17.18 -11.26 -18.45
N ALA A 166 17.16 -12.45 -17.83
CA ALA A 166 16.16 -12.81 -16.82
C ALA A 166 16.22 -11.88 -15.59
N SER A 167 17.41 -11.55 -15.10
CA SER A 167 17.60 -10.61 -13.99
C SER A 167 17.09 -9.20 -14.35
N ASN A 168 17.36 -8.72 -15.55
CA ASN A 168 16.85 -7.44 -16.03
C ASN A 168 15.32 -7.45 -16.19
N SER A 169 14.73 -8.56 -16.64
CA SER A 169 13.27 -8.72 -16.69
C SER A 169 12.66 -8.64 -15.30
N LEU A 170 13.20 -9.41 -14.36
CA LEU A 170 12.71 -9.45 -12.99
C LEU A 170 12.81 -8.08 -12.30
N ARG A 171 13.88 -7.32 -12.56
CA ARG A 171 14.01 -5.93 -12.07
C ARG A 171 12.89 -5.05 -12.60
N ARG A 172 12.59 -5.11 -13.91
CA ARG A 172 11.49 -4.34 -14.51
C ARG A 172 10.13 -4.74 -13.95
N GLU A 173 9.92 -6.02 -13.70
CA GLU A 173 8.69 -6.53 -13.07
C GLU A 173 8.53 -6.01 -11.64
N VAL A 174 9.61 -5.99 -10.86
CA VAL A 174 9.63 -5.40 -9.51
C VAL A 174 9.34 -3.91 -9.56
N ASP A 175 9.98 -3.17 -10.46
CA ASP A 175 9.74 -1.72 -10.61
C ASP A 175 8.30 -1.43 -11.03
N THR A 176 7.75 -2.23 -11.95
CA THR A 176 6.36 -2.14 -12.40
C THR A 176 5.40 -2.43 -11.25
N LEU A 177 5.66 -3.48 -10.47
CA LEU A 177 4.82 -3.84 -9.33
C LEU A 177 4.87 -2.78 -8.22
N ASN A 178 6.04 -2.22 -7.95
CA ASN A 178 6.21 -1.15 -6.99
C ASN A 178 5.47 0.13 -7.44
N GLY A 179 5.53 0.45 -8.73
CA GLY A 179 4.76 1.54 -9.33
C GLY A 179 3.25 1.35 -9.13
N LYS A 180 2.73 0.16 -9.46
CA LYS A 180 1.32 -0.19 -9.27
C LYS A 180 0.89 -0.12 -7.81
N MET A 181 1.68 -0.70 -6.90
CA MET A 181 1.37 -0.67 -5.47
C MET A 181 1.30 0.77 -4.95
N LYS A 182 2.19 1.66 -5.40
CA LYS A 182 2.16 3.07 -5.01
C LYS A 182 0.93 3.80 -5.55
N GLU A 183 0.54 3.50 -6.79
CA GLU A 183 -0.68 4.03 -7.41
C GLU A 183 -1.93 3.54 -6.69
N ASP A 184 -2.03 2.23 -6.41
CA ASP A 184 -3.15 1.62 -5.70
C ASP A 184 -3.28 2.19 -4.29
N VAL A 185 -2.17 2.31 -3.55
CA VAL A 185 -2.17 2.94 -2.21
C VAL A 185 -2.58 4.42 -2.30
N GLY A 186 -2.11 5.15 -3.30
CA GLY A 186 -2.51 6.54 -3.52
C GLY A 186 -4.00 6.68 -3.83
N THR A 187 -4.52 5.78 -4.66
CA THR A 187 -5.94 5.72 -5.04
C THR A 187 -6.82 5.38 -3.85
N LEU A 188 -6.46 4.34 -3.09
CA LEU A 188 -7.18 3.96 -1.86
C LEU A 188 -7.16 5.07 -0.83
N LYS A 189 -6.03 5.76 -0.66
CA LYS A 189 -5.95 6.92 0.24
C LYS A 189 -6.91 8.02 -0.20
N HIS A 190 -6.91 8.36 -1.49
CA HIS A 190 -7.81 9.37 -2.02
C HIS A 190 -9.29 8.97 -1.87
N GLU A 191 -9.63 7.71 -2.13
CA GLU A 191 -10.97 7.17 -1.96
C GLU A 191 -11.43 7.25 -0.50
N ILE A 192 -10.55 6.87 0.46
CA ILE A 192 -10.83 7.00 1.89
C ILE A 192 -11.02 8.45 2.29
N ASP A 193 -10.14 9.35 1.83
CA ASP A 193 -10.25 10.79 2.14
C ASP A 193 -11.57 11.38 1.58
N MET A 194 -11.97 10.96 0.39
CA MET A 194 -13.25 11.32 -0.21
C MET A 194 -14.43 10.76 0.58
N GLU A 195 -14.41 9.48 0.96
CA GLU A 195 -15.49 8.87 1.74
C GLU A 195 -15.62 9.54 3.12
N ILE A 196 -14.51 9.82 3.79
CA ILE A 196 -14.50 10.51 5.09
C ILE A 196 -15.10 11.90 4.94
N ASN A 197 -14.71 12.67 3.91
CA ASN A 197 -15.30 13.98 3.67
C ASN A 197 -16.79 13.90 3.33
N ASN A 198 -17.20 12.90 2.54
CA ASN A 198 -18.60 12.68 2.22
C ASN A 198 -19.41 12.36 3.47
N ARG A 199 -18.96 11.41 4.30
CA ARG A 199 -19.61 11.06 5.59
C ARG A 199 -19.66 12.24 6.55
N LYS A 200 -18.61 13.05 6.61
CA LYS A 200 -18.59 14.27 7.43
C LYS A 200 -19.58 15.31 6.91
N ASN A 201 -19.71 15.45 5.59
CA ASN A 201 -20.68 16.33 4.98
C ASN A 201 -22.12 15.86 5.22
N GLU A 202 -22.38 14.57 5.04
CA GLU A 202 -23.67 13.92 5.33
C GLU A 202 -24.04 14.11 6.81
N SER A 203 -23.14 13.78 7.74
CA SER A 203 -23.36 13.98 9.17
C SER A 203 -23.64 15.44 9.53
N ARG A 204 -22.97 16.40 8.87
CA ARG A 204 -23.26 17.84 9.04
C ARG A 204 -24.61 18.24 8.45
N ALA A 205 -25.01 17.64 7.33
CA ALA A 205 -26.32 17.88 6.75
C ALA A 205 -27.43 17.35 7.66
N ASP A 206 -27.28 16.13 8.20
CA ASP A 206 -28.21 15.54 9.16
C ASP A 206 -28.30 16.37 10.44
N ALA A 207 -27.16 16.85 10.96
CA ALA A 207 -27.14 17.75 12.11
C ALA A 207 -27.95 19.03 11.85
N LYS A 208 -27.79 19.66 10.67
CA LYS A 208 -28.57 20.84 10.28
C LYS A 208 -30.05 20.53 10.13
N VAL A 209 -30.42 19.38 9.59
CA VAL A 209 -31.82 18.95 9.49
C VAL A 209 -32.43 18.82 10.89
N ASN A 210 -31.71 18.23 11.84
CA ASN A 210 -32.14 18.13 13.22
C ASN A 210 -32.25 19.50 13.90
N GLU A 211 -31.31 20.42 13.67
CA GLU A 211 -31.36 21.80 14.17
C GLU A 211 -32.62 22.53 13.65
N LEU A 212 -32.90 22.43 12.35
CA LEU A 212 -34.11 23.01 11.76
C LEU A 212 -35.39 22.39 12.32
N ALA A 213 -35.41 21.08 12.55
CA ALA A 213 -36.55 20.41 13.15
C ALA A 213 -36.80 20.88 14.60
N ILE A 214 -35.74 21.09 15.38
CA ILE A 214 -35.82 21.65 16.73
C ILE A 214 -36.38 23.08 16.69
N GLU A 215 -35.89 23.91 15.77
CA GLU A 215 -36.36 25.28 15.60
C GLU A 215 -37.84 25.33 15.18
N GLU A 216 -38.24 24.49 14.23
CA GLU A 216 -39.63 24.36 13.79
C GLU A 216 -40.54 23.92 14.96
N LEU A 217 -40.12 22.92 15.73
CA LEU A 217 -40.86 22.45 16.90
C LEU A 217 -41.00 23.55 17.96
N ASN A 218 -39.93 24.32 18.21
CA ASN A 218 -39.95 25.44 19.14
C ASN A 218 -40.91 26.54 18.67
N HIS A 219 -40.87 26.88 17.38
CA HIS A 219 -41.79 27.86 16.80
C HIS A 219 -43.24 27.39 16.88
N ARG A 220 -43.52 26.13 16.51
CA ARG A 220 -44.85 25.53 16.63
C ARG A 220 -45.34 25.49 18.09
N ALA A 221 -44.46 25.16 19.04
CA ALA A 221 -44.80 25.17 20.46
C ALA A 221 -45.15 26.58 20.94
N THR A 222 -44.36 27.59 20.54
CA THR A 222 -44.60 29.00 20.88
C THR A 222 -45.96 29.48 20.36
N ILE A 223 -46.31 29.17 19.10
CA ILE A 223 -47.63 29.51 18.54
C ILE A 223 -48.74 28.82 19.34
N LYS A 224 -48.63 27.51 19.58
CA LYS A 224 -49.64 26.76 20.35
C LYS A 224 -49.84 27.32 21.75
N ILE A 225 -48.77 27.75 22.42
CA ILE A 225 -48.84 28.40 23.73
C ILE A 225 -49.57 29.75 23.62
N SER A 226 -49.33 30.52 22.56
CA SER A 226 -50.06 31.77 22.30
C SER A 226 -51.55 31.52 22.06
N ASP A 227 -51.90 30.54 21.22
CA ASP A 227 -53.29 30.17 20.95
C ASP A 227 -54.01 29.74 22.23
N LEU A 228 -53.38 28.90 23.06
CA LEU A 228 -53.93 28.49 24.35
C LEU A 228 -54.13 29.68 25.31
N ARG A 229 -53.21 30.66 25.33
CA ARG A 229 -53.40 31.88 26.12
C ARG A 229 -54.62 32.68 25.64
N THR A 230 -54.77 32.84 24.33
CA THR A 230 -55.93 33.52 23.75
C THR A 230 -57.22 32.75 24.02
N GLU A 231 -57.23 31.42 23.94
CA GLU A 231 -58.37 30.57 24.29
C GLU A 231 -58.76 30.74 25.77
N ILE A 232 -57.78 30.80 26.68
CA ILE A 232 -58.01 31.08 28.10
C ILE A 232 -58.61 32.48 28.30
N GLU A 233 -58.12 33.50 27.60
CA GLU A 233 -58.67 34.86 27.68
C GLU A 233 -60.10 34.93 27.14
N GLN A 234 -60.38 34.26 26.03
CA GLN A 234 -61.74 34.12 25.50
C GLN A 234 -62.66 33.41 26.49
N ALA A 235 -62.20 32.31 27.09
CA ALA A 235 -62.96 31.58 28.12
C ALA A 235 -63.24 32.47 29.35
N LYS A 236 -62.27 33.27 29.80
CA LYS A 236 -62.46 34.26 30.87
C LYS A 236 -63.52 35.28 30.49
N TRP A 237 -63.45 35.85 29.28
CA TRP A 237 -64.43 36.83 28.80
C TRP A 237 -65.86 36.26 28.74
N ILE A 238 -66.00 35.04 28.23
CA ILE A 238 -67.29 34.34 28.15
C ILE A 238 -67.83 34.05 29.57
N ASN A 239 -66.96 33.61 30.49
CA ASN A 239 -67.38 33.32 31.86
C ASN A 239 -67.81 34.60 32.60
N VAL A 240 -67.07 35.70 32.43
CA VAL A 240 -67.42 37.00 33.00
C VAL A 240 -68.74 37.52 32.42
N SER A 241 -68.91 37.50 31.10
CA SER A 241 -70.14 37.99 30.46
C SER A 241 -71.38 37.18 30.88
N ARG A 242 -71.27 35.85 30.98
CA ARG A 242 -72.34 35.00 31.53
C ARG A 242 -72.63 35.30 33.00
N GLY A 243 -71.59 35.53 33.81
CA GLY A 243 -71.74 35.93 35.21
C GLY A 243 -72.47 37.27 35.36
N VAL A 244 -72.06 38.28 34.58
CA VAL A 244 -72.70 39.61 34.55
C VAL A 244 -74.16 39.50 34.13
N LEU A 245 -74.47 38.73 33.08
CA LEU A 245 -75.85 38.51 32.65
C LEU A 245 -76.69 37.82 33.73
N GLY A 246 -76.11 36.85 34.45
CA GLY A 246 -76.76 36.20 35.58
C GLY A 246 -77.10 37.17 36.72
N VAL A 247 -76.15 38.05 37.09
CA VAL A 247 -76.36 39.09 38.11
C VAL A 247 -77.42 40.10 37.66
N LEU A 248 -77.35 40.59 36.42
CA LEU A 248 -78.35 41.52 35.88
C LEU A 248 -79.74 40.88 35.82
N GLY A 249 -79.85 39.60 35.44
CA GLY A 249 -81.10 38.84 35.46
C GLY A 249 -81.67 38.68 36.87
N LEU A 250 -80.80 38.50 37.88
CA LEU A 250 -81.23 38.44 39.28
C LEU A 250 -81.75 39.81 39.75
N VAL A 251 -81.05 40.90 39.41
CA VAL A 251 -81.49 42.27 39.75
C VAL A 251 -82.83 42.61 39.06
N SER A 252 -83.00 42.27 37.78
CA SER A 252 -84.25 42.54 37.07
C SER A 252 -85.42 41.74 37.63
N LEU A 253 -85.20 40.49 38.04
CA LEU A 253 -86.21 39.68 38.73
C LEU A 253 -86.63 40.33 40.06
N VAL A 254 -85.68 40.84 40.85
CA VAL A 254 -85.97 41.56 42.11
C VAL A 254 -86.79 42.82 41.87
N ILE A 255 -86.48 43.61 40.83
CA ILE A 255 -87.27 44.80 40.49
C ILE A 255 -88.68 44.39 40.05
N MET A 256 -88.81 43.36 39.21
CA MET A 256 -90.11 42.89 38.71
C MET A 256 -91.00 42.34 39.82
N THR A 257 -90.45 41.64 40.82
CA THR A 257 -91.22 41.21 42.00
C THR A 257 -91.63 42.39 42.87
N MET A 258 -90.85 43.48 42.88
CA MET A 258 -91.18 44.71 43.61
C MET A 258 -92.27 45.54 42.90
N GLU A 259 -92.26 45.59 41.56
CA GLU A 259 -93.28 46.28 40.75
C GLU A 259 -94.61 45.51 40.67
N LEU A 260 -94.61 44.20 40.89
CA LEU A 260 -95.85 43.40 41.02
C LEU A 260 -96.52 43.54 42.40
N ALA A 261 -95.92 44.29 43.33
CA ALA A 261 -96.56 44.65 44.59
C ALA A 261 -97.55 45.81 44.38
N PRO A 262 -98.84 45.67 44.76
CA PRO A 262 -99.85 46.71 44.51
C PRO A 262 -99.51 47.99 45.29
N LYS A 263 -99.35 49.11 44.57
CA LYS A 263 -99.04 50.43 45.14
C LYS A 263 -100.29 51.07 45.77
N PRO A 264 -100.27 51.51 47.04
CA PRO A 264 -101.39 52.21 47.65
C PRO A 264 -101.55 53.66 47.14
N PRO A 265 -102.79 54.21 47.07
CA PRO A 265 -103.08 55.53 46.53
C PRO A 265 -102.72 56.72 47.47
N LYS A 266 -102.35 57.86 46.85
CA LYS A 266 -102.08 59.19 47.47
C LYS A 266 -103.39 59.92 47.92
N PRO A 267 -103.29 60.98 48.76
CA PRO A 267 -104.28 61.36 49.79
C PRO A 267 -105.09 62.64 49.48
N ALA A 268 -106.17 62.88 50.23
CA ALA A 268 -106.99 64.12 50.21
C ALA A 268 -107.75 64.32 51.56
N PRO A 269 -108.39 65.49 51.86
CA PRO A 269 -107.93 66.47 52.87
C PRO A 269 -109.02 66.99 53.88
N ALA A 270 -108.59 67.93 54.75
CA ALA A 270 -109.34 69.01 55.45
C ALA A 270 -110.20 68.64 56.70
N PRO A 271 -110.55 69.58 57.62
CA PRO A 271 -110.48 71.05 57.53
C PRO A 271 -109.88 71.85 58.73
N THR A 272 -109.52 73.10 58.37
CA THR A 272 -109.28 74.37 59.09
C THR A 272 -110.45 74.78 60.03
N PRO A 273 -110.37 75.80 60.94
CA PRO A 273 -109.90 77.17 60.60
C PRO A 273 -109.26 78.06 61.70
N THR A 274 -108.56 79.11 61.21
CA THR A 274 -108.40 80.50 61.73
C THR A 274 -107.74 80.72 63.10
N VAL A 275 -106.87 81.70 63.37
CA VAL A 275 -106.74 83.13 62.96
C VAL A 275 -105.42 83.58 63.65
N VAL A 276 -104.40 84.21 63.04
CA VAL A 276 -104.19 85.67 62.79
C VAL A 276 -102.80 86.12 63.28
N VAL A 277 -102.04 86.80 62.38
CA VAL A 277 -101.10 87.94 62.61
C VAL A 277 -99.79 87.62 63.38
N GLU A 278 -98.58 88.17 63.16
CA GLU A 278 -98.05 89.37 62.48
C GLU A 278 -96.58 89.14 62.04
N ARG A 279 -96.00 90.19 61.43
CA ARG A 279 -94.66 90.36 60.87
C ARG A 279 -93.49 90.49 61.87
N GLU A 280 -92.30 90.51 61.25
CA GLU A 280 -90.98 91.09 61.64
C GLU A 280 -90.02 90.16 62.40
N LYS A 281 -88.80 89.86 61.92
CA LYS A 281 -87.57 90.60 61.54
C LYS A 281 -86.56 90.73 62.70
N LEU A 282 -85.33 90.31 62.38
CA LEU A 282 -84.01 90.75 62.88
C LEU A 282 -83.37 90.17 64.16
N ASP A 283 -82.04 90.09 64.03
CA ASP A 283 -80.94 90.03 65.02
C ASP A 283 -80.67 88.71 65.75
N LEU A 284 -79.44 88.33 66.14
CA LEU A 284 -78.01 88.57 65.83
C LEU A 284 -77.28 87.82 66.98
N ARG A 285 -75.97 87.56 66.82
CA ARG A 285 -74.99 86.98 67.79
C ARG A 285 -74.89 85.46 67.83
N GLU A 286 -73.76 84.89 67.39
CA GLU A 286 -72.43 84.85 68.03
C GLU A 286 -72.40 84.07 69.34
N PHE A 287 -71.67 82.95 69.32
CA PHE A 287 -70.51 82.60 70.16
C PHE A 287 -70.14 81.16 69.73
N GLU A 288 -69.14 80.99 68.88
CA GLU A 288 -67.71 80.90 69.22
C GLU A 288 -67.40 79.84 70.28
N GLY A 289 -66.57 78.86 69.91
CA GLY A 289 -66.18 77.73 70.73
C GLY A 289 -65.32 76.73 69.96
N ASN A 290 -64.22 77.25 69.42
CA ASN A 290 -63.10 76.54 68.85
C ASN A 290 -62.44 75.64 69.90
N GLU A 291 -62.07 74.40 69.56
CA GLU A 291 -60.70 73.94 69.84
C GLU A 291 -60.32 72.71 69.00
N SER A 292 -59.15 72.85 68.38
CA SER A 292 -58.43 71.87 67.60
C SER A 292 -57.76 70.85 68.51
N THR A 293 -57.40 69.67 68.00
CA THR A 293 -55.99 69.27 67.77
C THR A 293 -55.87 67.79 67.38
N SER A 294 -55.08 67.60 66.32
CA SER A 294 -54.25 66.44 65.94
C SER A 294 -54.89 65.09 65.60
#